data_AF-A0A4S2SG89-F1
#
_entry.id   AF-A0A4S2SG89-F1
#
_cell.length_a   1.000
_cell.length_b   1.000
_cell.length_c   1.000
_cell.angle_alpha   90.00
_cell.angle_beta   90.00
_cell.angle_gamma   90.00
#
_symmetry.space_group_name_H-M   'P 1'
#
loop_
_entity.id
_entity.type
_entity.pdbx_description
1 polymer ?
#
loop_
_entity_poly.entity_id
_entity_poly.type
_entity_poly.pdbx_seq_one_letter_code
_entity_poly.pdbx_strand_id
1 'polypeptide(L)' 'MAAGTIRFWAAAKSAAGVGEEPYAAGTLAEALDAVR' A
#
# COMPACT_ATOMS: atom_id res chain seq x y z
N MET A 1 7.41 -12.40 -6.65
CA MET A 1 7.15 -10.95 -6.55
C MET A 1 5.65 -10.77 -6.60
N ALA A 2 5.04 -10.33 -5.51
CA ALA A 2 3.62 -10.04 -5.43
C ALA A 2 3.42 -8.59 -5.89
N ALA A 3 2.58 -8.42 -6.91
CA ALA A 3 2.12 -7.12 -7.36
C ALA A 3 0.63 -7.03 -7.08
N GLY A 4 0.18 -5.92 -6.51
CA GLY A 4 -1.22 -5.71 -6.19
C GLY A 4 -1.54 -4.24 -6.00
N THR A 5 -2.78 -3.97 -5.62
CA THR A 5 -3.26 -2.61 -5.37
C THR A 5 -3.57 -2.47 -3.88
N ILE A 6 -2.95 -1.49 -3.22
CA ILE A 6 -3.34 -1.11 -1.86
C ILE A 6 -4.45 -0.07 -2.00
N ARG A 7 -5.62 -0.34 -1.42
CA ARG A 7 -6.73 0.61 -1.33
C ARG A 7 -6.76 1.24 0.05
N PHE A 8 -6.68 2.57 0.07
CA PHE A 8 -6.75 3.34 1.31
C PHE A 8 -8.20 3.73 1.61
N TRP A 9 -8.58 3.63 2.88
CA TRP A 9 -9.92 3.96 3.36
C TRP A 9 -9.86 4.97 4.51
N ALA A 10 -10.90 5.81 4.61
CA ALA A 10 -11.08 6.80 5.67
C ALA A 10 -9.81 7.65 5.93
N ALA A 11 -9.26 7.61 7.15
CA ALA A 11 -8.11 8.39 7.55
C ALA A 11 -6.85 8.07 6.71
N ALA A 12 -6.66 6.81 6.31
CA ALA A 12 -5.54 6.41 5.46
C ALA A 12 -5.65 7.04 4.06
N LYS A 13 -6.87 7.17 3.52
CA LYS A 13 -7.11 7.83 2.23
C LYS A 13 -6.79 9.33 2.31
N SER A 14 -7.19 9.98 3.39
CA SER A 14 -6.87 11.40 3.62
C SER A 14 -5.39 11.64 3.83
N ALA A 15 -4.67 10.71 4.50
CA ALA A 15 -3.23 10.81 4.71
C ALA A 15 -2.41 10.54 3.44
N ALA A 16 -2.81 9.52 2.65
CA ALA A 16 -2.14 9.19 1.39
C ALA A 16 -2.45 10.20 0.27
N GLY A 17 -3.56 10.95 0.36
CA GLY A 17 -4.02 11.85 -0.69
C GLY A 17 -4.55 11.15 -1.95
N VAL A 18 -4.46 9.82 -1.99
CA VAL A 18 -4.89 8.96 -3.10
C VAL A 18 -5.78 7.83 -2.61
N GLY A 19 -6.66 7.34 -3.48
CA GLY A 19 -7.57 6.24 -3.14
C GLY A 19 -6.94 4.85 -3.28
N GLU A 20 -5.96 4.71 -4.15
CA GLU A 20 -5.28 3.45 -4.42
C GLU A 20 -3.90 3.67 -5.02
N GLU A 21 -2.97 2.77 -4.70
CA GLU A 21 -1.62 2.76 -5.25
C GLU A 21 -1.18 1.33 -5.60
N PRO A 22 -0.47 1.15 -6.73
CA PRO A 22 0.15 -0.12 -7.06
C PRO A 22 1.34 -0.36 -6.13
N TYR A 23 1.44 -1.57 -5.59
CA TYR A 23 2.62 -2.02 -4.84
C TYR A 23 3.25 -3.24 -5.53
N ALA A 24 4.58 -3.32 -5.43
CA ALA A 24 5.35 -4.48 -5.85
C ALA A 24 6.34 -4.84 -4.74
N ALA A 25 6.19 -6.03 -4.18
CA ALA A 25 7.07 -6.53 -3.11
C ALA A 25 7.49 -7.98 -3.38
N GLY A 26 8.68 -8.37 -2.94
CA GLY A 26 9.14 -9.75 -2.98
C GLY A 26 8.44 -10.60 -1.92
N THR A 27 8.13 -10.01 -0.77
CA THR A 27 7.49 -10.68 0.38
C THR A 27 6.46 -9.78 1.08
N LEU A 28 5.58 -10.39 1.90
CA LEU A 28 4.62 -9.64 2.72
C LEU A 28 5.32 -8.72 3.74
N ALA A 29 6.47 -9.14 4.26
CA ALA A 29 7.24 -8.33 5.21
C ALA A 29 7.77 -7.04 4.55
N GLU A 30 8.30 -7.12 3.34
CA GLU A 30 8.73 -5.95 2.56
C GLU A 30 7.57 -5.00 2.25
N ALA A 31 6.39 -5.54 1.95
CA ALA A 31 5.20 -4.73 1.70
C ALA A 31 4.74 -3.96 2.95
N LEU A 32 4.85 -4.56 4.14
CA LEU A 32 4.49 -3.93 5.41
C LEU A 32 5.50 -2.87 5.86
N ASP A 33 6.78 -3.07 5.58
CA ASP A 33 7.84 -2.09 5.89
C ASP A 33 7.68 -0.81 5.05
N ALA A 34 7.28 -0.96 3.78
CA ALA A 34 7.07 0.16 2.86
C ALA A 34 5.91 1.10 3.24
N VAL A 35 4.97 0.65 4.09
CA VAL A 35 3.76 1.41 4.46
C VAL A 35 3.73 1.86 5.94
N ARG A 36 4.87 1.74 6.64
CA ARG A 36 5.01 2.20 8.03
C ARG A 36 5.06 3.73 8.13
#